data_AF-A0A413G272-F1
#
_entry.id   AF-A0A413G272-F1
#
_cell.length_a   1.000
_cell.length_b   1.000
_cell.length_c   1.000
_cell.angle_alpha   90.00
_cell.angle_beta   90.00
_cell.angle_gamma   90.00
#
_symmetry.space_group_name_H-M   'P 1'
#
loop_
_entity.id
_entity.type
_entity.pdbx_description
1 polymer ?
#
loop_
_entity_poly.entity_id
_entity_poly.type
_entity_poly.pdbx_seq_one_letter_code
_entity_poly.pdbx_strand_id
1 'polypeptide(L)' 'MKRIQHACLEQTIHFALKEDLPHSEAAELVKKDLENYKMTLERRRVKYKIREELTLPDGSILVKVGKQYNSYSCGSYLN' A
#
# COMPACT_ATOMS: atom_id res chain seq x y z
N MET A 1 -6.50 -4.43 -32.74
CA MET A 1 -5.73 -3.50 -31.87
C MET A 1 -6.43 -3.38 -30.51
N LYS A 2 -5.70 -3.38 -29.39
CA LYS A 2 -6.27 -3.28 -28.03
C LYS A 2 -6.08 -1.87 -27.47
N ARG A 3 -7.13 -1.29 -26.89
CA ARG A 3 -7.09 -0.01 -26.16
C ARG A 3 -7.64 -0.21 -24.76
N ILE A 4 -6.88 0.23 -23.75
CA ILE A 4 -7.30 0.14 -22.34
C ILE A 4 -8.19 1.35 -22.04
N GLN A 5 -9.40 1.09 -21.55
CA GLN A 5 -10.37 2.14 -21.17
C GLN A 5 -10.16 2.56 -19.71
N HIS A 6 -10.03 1.58 -18.81
CA HIS A 6 -9.78 1.79 -17.38
C HIS A 6 -8.78 0.76 -16.85
N ALA A 7 -7.99 1.13 -15.85
CA ALA A 7 -7.09 0.22 -15.16
C ALA A 7 -6.86 0.63 -13.71
N CYS A 8 -6.70 -0.38 -12.87
CA CYS A 8 -6.32 -0.29 -11.47
C CYS A 8 -5.32 -1.42 -11.18
N LEU A 9 -4.42 -1.19 -10.24
CA LEU A 9 -3.46 -2.17 -9.76
C LEU A 9 -3.82 -2.53 -8.32
N GLU A 10 -4.10 -3.80 -8.07
CA GLU A 10 -4.22 -4.34 -6.72
C GLU A 10 -2.88 -4.91 -6.28
N GLN A 11 -2.43 -4.54 -5.08
CA GLN A 11 -1.19 -5.02 -4.50
C GLN A 11 -1.42 -5.45 -3.06
N THR A 12 -0.76 -6.54 -2.68
CA THR A 12 -0.57 -6.92 -1.28
C THR A 12 0.87 -6.61 -0.93
N ILE A 13 1.07 -5.72 0.05
CA ILE A 13 2.38 -5.24 0.47
C ILE A 13 2.62 -5.71 1.90
N HIS A 14 3.71 -6.42 2.12
CA HIS A 14 4.16 -6.83 3.45
C HIS A 14 5.23 -5.88 3.94
N PHE A 15 4.93 -5.14 5.00
CA PHE A 15 5.87 -4.32 5.75
C PHE A 15 6.47 -5.19 6.86
N ALA A 16 7.58 -5.83 6.54
CA ALA A 16 8.30 -6.73 7.43
C ALA A 16 9.14 -5.94 8.46
N LEU A 17 9.30 -6.54 9.64
CA LEU A 17 10.21 -6.02 10.65
C LEU A 17 11.66 -6.14 10.17
N LYS A 18 12.50 -5.19 10.60
CA LYS A 18 13.95 -5.30 10.44
C LYS A 18 14.51 -6.24 11.50
N GLU A 19 15.32 -7.20 11.07
CA GLU A 19 15.92 -8.21 11.95
C GLU A 19 17.03 -7.65 12.85
N ASP A 20 17.63 -6.52 12.46
CA ASP A 20 18.77 -5.90 13.15
C ASP A 20 18.38 -5.01 14.35
N LEU A 21 17.08 -4.90 14.68
CA LEU A 21 16.58 -3.96 15.68
C LEU A 21 15.78 -4.65 16.79
N PRO A 22 15.73 -4.05 17.99
CA PRO A 22 14.81 -4.48 19.04
C PRO A 22 13.37 -4.51 18.53
N HIS A 23 12.59 -5.52 18.94
CA HIS A 23 11.24 -5.77 18.42
C HIS A 23 10.30 -4.55 18.52
N SER A 24 10.37 -3.79 19.63
CA SER A 24 9.57 -2.58 19.82
C SER A 24 9.90 -1.49 18.80
N GLU A 25 11.20 -1.26 18.56
CA GLU A 25 11.68 -0.26 17.59
C GLU A 25 11.37 -0.69 16.16
N ALA A 26 11.53 -1.98 15.86
CA ALA A 26 11.19 -2.54 14.55
C ALA A 26 9.69 -2.36 14.25
N ALA A 27 8.81 -2.56 15.23
CA ALA A 27 7.37 -2.40 15.08
C ALA A 27 6.96 -0.94 14.85
N GLU A 28 7.61 0.01 15.52
CA GLU A 28 7.40 1.45 15.27
C GLU A 28 7.85 1.86 13.87
N LEU A 29 8.99 1.35 13.41
CA LEU A 29 9.49 1.62 12.06
C LEU A 29 8.55 1.08 10.98
N VAL A 30 8.00 -0.12 11.16
CA VAL A 30 7.02 -0.69 10.22
C VAL A 30 5.76 0.19 10.10
N LYS A 31 5.26 0.74 11.21
CA LYS A 31 4.15 1.71 11.19
C LYS A 31 4.54 2.97 10.42
N LYS A 32 5.73 3.50 10.67
CA LYS A 32 6.24 4.69 9.98
C LYS A 32 6.43 4.45 8.47
N ASP A 33 6.88 3.27 8.07
CA ASP A 33 7.03 2.91 6.66
C ASP A 33 5.67 2.83 5.95
N LEU A 34 4.65 2.30 6.63
CA LEU A 34 3.29 2.33 6.13
C LEU A 34 2.76 3.77 5.99
N GLU A 35 2.97 4.63 6.97
CA GLU A 35 2.60 6.05 6.89
C GLU A 35 3.32 6.76 5.74
N ASN A 36 4.63 6.54 5.59
CA ASN A 36 5.44 7.07 4.50
C ASN A 36 4.93 6.61 3.14
N TYR A 37 4.49 5.35 3.03
CA TYR A 37 3.88 4.82 1.82
C TYR A 37 2.58 5.58 1.48
N LYS A 38 1.66 5.73 2.44
CA LYS A 38 0.41 6.49 2.26
C LYS A 38 0.70 7.95 1.88
N MET A 39 1.59 8.63 2.60
CA MET A 39 2.02 10.00 2.29
C MET A 39 2.61 10.14 0.88
N THR A 40 3.36 9.15 0.41
CA THR A 40 3.93 9.17 -0.94
C THR A 40 2.84 9.07 -2.00
N LEU A 41 1.80 8.26 -1.78
CA LEU A 41 0.66 8.17 -2.69
C LEU A 41 -0.12 9.48 -2.75
N GLU A 42 -0.38 10.09 -1.59
CA GLU A 42 -1.04 11.41 -1.49
C GLU A 42 -0.24 12.50 -2.19
N ARG A 43 1.08 12.59 -1.92
CA ARG A 43 1.96 13.57 -2.56
C ARG A 43 1.98 13.43 -4.08
N ARG A 44 1.93 12.20 -4.58
CA ARG A 44 1.88 11.91 -6.02
C ARG A 44 0.48 12.03 -6.60
N ARG A 45 -0.54 12.33 -5.77
CA ARG A 45 -1.96 12.42 -6.15
C ARG A 45 -2.46 11.15 -6.86
N VAL A 46 -1.91 10.01 -6.49
CA VAL A 46 -2.31 8.70 -7.02
C VAL A 46 -3.66 8.37 -6.38
N LYS A 47 -4.68 8.03 -7.17
CA LYS A 47 -5.93 7.52 -6.59
C LYS A 47 -5.68 6.14 -6.00
N TYR A 48 -6.01 5.94 -4.72
CA TYR A 48 -5.87 4.62 -4.08
C TYR A 48 -6.98 4.40 -3.06
N LYS A 49 -7.19 3.12 -2.72
CA LYS A 49 -8.10 2.66 -1.68
C LYS A 49 -7.45 1.51 -0.95
N ILE A 50 -7.30 1.66 0.36
CA ILE A 50 -6.88 0.57 1.25
C ILE A 50 -8.08 -0.36 1.42
N ARG A 51 -7.91 -1.63 1.06
CA ARG A 51 -8.95 -2.65 1.19
C ARG A 51 -8.81 -3.43 2.49
N GLU A 52 -7.57 -3.68 2.90
CA GLU A 52 -7.27 -4.44 4.11
C GLU A 52 -5.94 -3.95 4.68
N GLU A 53 -5.87 -3.87 6.00
CA GLU A 53 -4.67 -3.57 6.77
C GLU A 53 -4.68 -4.50 7.98
N LEU A 54 -3.72 -5.43 8.01
CA LEU A 54 -3.63 -6.49 9.01
C LEU A 54 -2.28 -6.42 9.70
N THR A 55 -2.27 -6.20 11.01
CA THR A 55 -1.09 -6.38 11.83
C THR A 55 -0.96 -7.86 12.19
N LEU A 56 0.16 -8.46 11.83
CA LEU A 56 0.46 -9.86 12.11
C LEU A 56 0.96 -10.03 13.55
N PRO A 57 0.87 -11.27 14.11
CA PRO A 57 1.30 -11.53 15.50
C PRO A 57 2.79 -11.27 15.74
N ASP A 58 3.59 -11.32 14.69
CA ASP A 58 5.02 -11.00 14.71
C ASP A 58 5.29 -9.50 14.71
N GLY A 59 4.27 -8.63 14.64
CA GLY A 59 4.41 -7.17 14.61
C GLY A 59 4.60 -6.58 13.20
N SER A 60 4.68 -7.39 12.16
CA SER A 60 4.69 -6.93 10.77
C SER A 60 3.29 -6.54 10.27
N ILE A 61 3.19 -5.77 9.18
CA ILE A 61 1.89 -5.30 8.66
C ILE A 61 1.70 -5.73 7.21
N LEU A 62 0.55 -6.35 6.92
CA LEU A 62 0.08 -6.66 5.57
C LEU A 62 -0.97 -5.64 5.14
N VAL A 63 -0.76 -5.02 3.98
CA VAL A 63 -1.70 -4.05 3.42
C VAL A 63 -2.11 -4.45 2.01
N LYS A 64 -3.41 -4.63 1.81
CA LYS A 64 -4.00 -4.78 0.48
C LYS A 64 -4.51 -3.42 0.01
N VAL A 65 -3.96 -2.94 -1.09
CA VAL A 65 -4.25 -1.63 -1.64
C VAL A 65 -4.58 -1.74 -3.12
N GLY A 66 -5.73 -1.19 -3.51
CA GLY A 66 -6.01 -0.87 -4.91
C GLY A 66 -5.49 0.53 -5.21
N LYS A 67 -4.76 0.73 -6.30
CA LYS A 67 -4.29 2.06 -6.71
C LYS A 67 -4.32 2.25 -8.21
N GLN A 68 -4.31 3.51 -8.63
CA GLN A 68 -4.23 3.89 -10.03
C GLN A 68 -2.98 3.29 -10.68
N TYR A 69 -3.18 2.66 -11.84
CA TYR A 69 -2.09 2.15 -12.64
C TYR A 69 -1.65 3.20 -13.65
N ASN A 70 -0.43 3.72 -13.50
CA ASN A 70 0.11 4.82 -14.30
C ASN A 70 -0.87 6.02 -14.33
N SER A 71 -1.25 6.46 -15.53
CA SER A 71 -2.18 7.56 -15.76
C SER A 71 -3.58 7.09 -16.22
N TYR A 72 -3.85 5.78 -16.20
CA TYR A 72 -5.15 5.27 -16.62
C TYR A 72 -6.25 5.70 -15.65
N SER A 73 -7.44 5.97 -16.18
CA SER A 73 -8.63 6.20 -15.36
C SER A 73 -8.99 4.92 -14.59
N CYS A 74 -9.30 5.05 -13.31
CA CYS A 74 -9.68 3.90 -12.48
C CYS A 74 -11.12 3.44 -12.70
N GLY A 75 -11.97 4.25 -13.36
CA GLY A 75 -13.38 3.91 -13.57
C GLY A 75 -14.06 3.52 -12.26
N SER A 76 -14.76 2.37 -12.27
CA SER A 76 -15.41 1.79 -11.09
C SER A 76 -14.51 0.89 -10.23
N TYR A 77 -13.24 0.66 -10.61
CA TYR A 77 -12.34 -0.28 -9.93
C TYR A 77 -11.86 0.18 -8.54
N LEU A 78 -12.01 1.47 -8.22
CA LEU A 78 -11.63 2.05 -6.92
C LEU A 78 -12.82 2.60 -6.11
N ASN A 79 -14.06 2.23 -6.48
CA ASN A 79 -15.26 2.61 -5.73
C ASN A 79 -15.25 2.03 -4.32
#